data_AF-A0A920RIC0-F1
#
_entry.id   AF-A0A920RIC0-F1
#
_cell.length_a   1.000
_cell.length_b   1.000
_cell.length_c   1.000
_cell.angle_alpha   90.00
_cell.angle_beta   90.00
_cell.angle_gamma   90.00
#
_symmetry.space_group_name_H-M   'P 1'
#
loop_
_entity.id
_entity.type
_entity.pdbx_description
1 polymer ?
#
loop_
_entity_poly.entity_id
_entity_poly.type
_entity_poly.pdbx_seq_one_letter_code
_entity_poly.pdbx_strand_id
1 'polypeptide(L)'
;MKICDGDKWAKFDPYDGFKVDLTIDFDHPVVQSSQQHASIDFSESSFTKDVSRARTFGFLDEVEALQEAGLARGGSLDNAIVMDAFHILNDDGLRYRDEFVKHKILDAVGDLYLLGHLLVGAFSAHKSGHSMNNGLLRRLLETDSAWEYVSFDDVDSAPVRYLQPLVAH
;
A
#
# COMPACT_ATOMS: atom_id res chain seq x y z
N MET A 1 1.95 -17.08 6.46
CA MET A 1 2.44 -17.49 5.12
C MET A 1 3.42 -16.46 4.57
N LYS A 2 4.50 -16.83 3.87
CA LYS A 2 5.50 -15.89 3.31
C LYS A 2 5.95 -16.29 1.90
N ILE A 3 6.22 -15.31 1.04
CA ILE A 3 6.98 -15.46 -0.20
C ILE A 3 8.20 -14.54 -0.20
N CYS A 4 9.26 -14.92 -0.91
CA CYS A 4 10.51 -14.17 -1.02
C CYS A 4 11.00 -14.16 -2.47
N ASP A 5 11.66 -13.08 -2.87
CA ASP A 5 12.41 -12.96 -4.12
C ASP A 5 13.65 -12.09 -3.86
N GLY A 6 14.82 -12.73 -3.72
CA GLY A 6 16.03 -12.06 -3.25
C GLY A 6 15.84 -11.45 -1.85
N ASP A 7 16.06 -10.14 -1.73
CA ASP A 7 15.84 -9.37 -0.51
C ASP A 7 14.36 -8.96 -0.30
N LYS A 8 13.53 -9.05 -1.34
CA LYS A 8 12.10 -8.70 -1.28
C LYS A 8 11.30 -9.81 -0.64
N TRP A 9 10.29 -9.45 0.15
CA TRP A 9 9.35 -10.42 0.68
C TRP A 9 7.99 -9.82 1.02
N ALA A 10 6.96 -10.67 1.02
CA ALA A 10 5.62 -10.35 1.49
C ALA A 10 5.08 -11.51 2.32
N LYS A 11 4.29 -11.20 3.35
CA LYS A 11 3.85 -12.15 4.37
C LYS A 11 2.45 -11.82 4.87
N PHE A 12 1.70 -12.86 5.20
CA PHE A 12 0.52 -12.79 6.06
C PHE A 12 0.78 -13.48 7.40
N ASP A 13 0.29 -12.85 8.47
CA ASP A 13 0.19 -13.41 9.81
C ASP A 13 -1.25 -13.31 10.33
N PRO A 14 -1.71 -14.29 11.14
CA PRO A 14 -2.95 -14.15 11.89
C PRO A 14 -2.90 -12.91 12.78
N TYR A 15 -3.96 -12.11 12.74
CA TYR A 15 -4.11 -10.90 13.55
C TYR A 15 -5.59 -10.59 13.70
N ASP A 16 -6.00 -10.24 14.91
CA ASP A 16 -7.40 -9.92 15.24
C ASP A 16 -7.70 -8.47 14.90
N GLY A 17 -7.73 -8.18 13.60
CA GLY A 17 -7.85 -6.84 13.03
C GLY A 17 -7.32 -6.79 11.60
N PHE A 18 -7.13 -5.59 11.05
CA PHE A 18 -6.47 -5.43 9.74
C PHE A 18 -5.28 -4.50 9.84
N LYS A 19 -4.08 -5.07 9.70
CA LYS A 19 -2.82 -4.35 9.83
C LYS A 19 -1.98 -4.45 8.56
N VAL A 20 -1.35 -3.35 8.17
CA VAL A 20 -0.37 -3.31 7.08
C VAL A 20 0.94 -2.71 7.60
N ASP A 21 2.03 -3.46 7.49
CA ASP A 21 3.40 -3.05 7.82
C ASP A 21 4.26 -3.12 6.55
N LEU A 22 4.82 -1.99 6.12
CA LEU A 22 5.61 -1.92 4.91
C LEU A 22 6.93 -1.21 5.13
N THR A 23 7.96 -1.78 4.51
CA THR A 23 9.27 -1.15 4.35
C THR A 23 9.59 -0.99 2.87
N ILE A 24 9.92 0.22 2.46
CA ILE A 24 10.52 0.54 1.16
C ILE A 24 12.03 0.70 1.31
N ASP A 25 12.76 0.51 0.22
CA ASP A 25 14.20 0.71 0.16
C ASP A 25 14.54 1.02 -1.29
N PHE A 26 14.45 2.31 -1.63
CA PHE A 26 14.80 2.84 -2.94
C PHE A 26 16.20 3.43 -2.86
N ASP A 27 17.06 3.09 -3.82
CA ASP A 27 18.38 3.70 -3.95
C ASP A 27 18.26 5.09 -4.60
N HIS A 28 17.64 6.01 -3.87
CA HIS A 28 17.42 7.38 -4.33
C HIS A 28 17.54 8.36 -3.15
N PRO A 29 18.41 9.39 -3.22
CA PRO A 29 18.70 10.27 -2.10
C PRO A 29 17.45 10.91 -1.48
N VAL A 30 16.51 11.37 -2.31
CA VAL A 30 15.26 11.98 -1.86
C VAL A 30 14.41 10.98 -1.05
N VAL A 31 14.28 9.75 -1.55
CA VAL A 31 13.46 8.74 -0.89
C VAL A 31 14.15 8.30 0.40
N GLN A 32 15.46 8.05 0.39
CA GLN A 32 16.24 7.67 1.58
C GLN A 32 16.22 8.75 2.69
N SER A 33 16.04 10.02 2.33
CA SER A 33 15.89 11.11 3.31
C SER A 33 14.53 11.12 4.04
N SER A 34 13.55 10.36 3.53
CA SER A 34 12.20 10.22 4.08
C SER A 34 12.06 8.97 4.95
N GLN A 35 10.93 8.85 5.65
CA GLN A 35 10.65 7.65 6.43
C GLN A 35 10.36 6.45 5.51
N GLN A 36 11.15 5.38 5.65
CA GLN A 36 11.12 4.20 4.79
C GLN A 36 10.23 3.06 5.32
N HIS A 37 9.78 3.16 6.56
CA HIS A 37 8.92 2.16 7.21
C HIS A 37 7.67 2.83 7.76
N ALA A 38 6.52 2.20 7.52
CA ALA A 38 5.27 2.58 8.14
C ALA A 38 4.46 1.34 8.48
N SER A 39 3.79 1.39 9.63
CA SER A 39 2.87 0.36 10.11
C SER A 39 1.55 1.02 10.47
N ILE A 40 0.46 0.57 9.86
CA ILE A 40 -0.88 1.11 10.08
C ILE A 40 -1.79 -0.05 10.46
N ASP A 41 -2.43 0.10 11.62
CA ASP A 41 -3.52 -0.76 12.05
C ASP A 41 -4.84 -0.05 11.75
N PHE A 42 -5.59 -0.55 10.78
CA PHE A 42 -6.86 -0.01 10.34
C PHE A 42 -8.01 -0.30 11.31
N SER A 43 -7.76 -1.07 12.36
CA SER A 43 -8.68 -1.28 13.48
C SER A 43 -8.70 -0.05 14.41
N GLU A 44 -7.60 0.71 14.43
CA GLU A 44 -7.39 1.89 15.30
C GLU A 44 -7.20 3.20 14.51
N SER A 45 -6.80 3.11 13.24
CA SER A 45 -6.43 4.25 12.39
C SER A 45 -7.43 4.47 11.25
N SER A 46 -7.52 5.71 10.76
CA SER A 46 -8.49 6.08 9.74
C SER A 46 -7.84 6.05 8.35
N PHE A 47 -8.17 5.05 7.52
CA PHE A 47 -7.71 4.98 6.12
C PHE A 47 -7.85 6.34 5.38
N THR A 48 -9.01 6.99 5.51
CA THR A 48 -9.30 8.28 4.87
C THR A 48 -8.34 9.40 5.29
N LYS A 49 -7.89 9.42 6.55
CA LYS A 49 -7.03 10.50 7.07
C LYS A 49 -5.55 10.17 6.86
N ASP A 50 -5.19 8.92 7.10
CA ASP A 50 -3.79 8.51 7.27
C ASP A 50 -3.16 8.02 5.97
N VAL A 51 -3.94 7.46 5.04
CA VAL A 51 -3.42 6.77 3.83
C VAL A 51 -3.98 7.34 2.53
N SER A 52 -5.28 7.65 2.47
CA SER A 52 -6.00 7.89 1.20
C SER A 52 -5.43 9.01 0.31
N ARG A 53 -4.73 9.99 0.90
CA ARG A 53 -4.19 11.13 0.15
C ARG A 53 -2.73 10.93 -0.29
N ALA A 54 -2.11 9.79 -0.01
CA ALA A 54 -0.73 9.53 -0.41
C ALA A 54 -0.63 9.33 -1.93
N ARG A 55 0.07 10.26 -2.60
CA ARG A 55 0.21 10.25 -4.07
C ARG A 55 1.19 9.21 -4.56
N THR A 56 0.96 8.74 -5.77
CA THR A 56 1.96 7.97 -6.52
C THR A 56 3.19 8.81 -6.79
N PHE A 57 4.32 8.15 -7.05
CA PHE A 57 5.59 8.82 -7.24
C PHE A 57 6.43 8.14 -8.32
N GLY A 58 7.28 8.93 -8.98
CA GLY A 58 8.19 8.45 -10.01
C GLY A 58 9.39 9.38 -10.20
N PHE A 59 10.38 8.87 -10.91
CA PHE A 59 11.59 9.63 -11.26
C PHE A 59 11.40 10.31 -12.63
N LEU A 60 11.89 11.53 -12.78
CA LEU A 60 11.71 12.33 -14.00
C LEU A 60 12.12 11.56 -15.26
N ASP A 61 13.32 10.98 -15.26
CA ASP A 61 13.86 10.21 -16.39
C ASP A 61 12.97 9.00 -16.74
N GLU A 62 12.37 8.33 -15.74
CA GLU A 62 11.44 7.22 -15.97
C GLU A 62 10.11 7.69 -16.52
N VAL A 63 9.60 8.83 -16.03
CA VAL A 63 8.34 9.42 -16.51
C VAL A 63 8.49 9.85 -17.97
N GLU A 64 9.60 10.50 -18.33
CA GLU A 64 9.91 10.89 -19.71
C GLU A 64 10.01 9.65 -20.62
N ALA A 65 10.77 8.63 -20.21
CA ALA A 65 10.89 7.39 -20.97
C ALA A 65 9.53 6.67 -21.15
N LEU A 66 8.68 6.65 -20.12
CA LEU A 66 7.34 6.08 -20.21
C LEU A 66 6.46 6.87 -21.18
N GLN A 67 6.52 8.20 -21.15
CA GLN A 67 5.77 9.06 -22.06
C GLN A 67 6.23 8.90 -23.53
N GLU A 68 7.53 8.79 -23.78
CA GLU A 68 8.09 8.48 -25.10
C GLU A 68 7.63 7.10 -25.61
N ALA A 69 7.52 6.12 -24.71
CA ALA A 69 6.94 4.80 -25.01
C ALA A 69 5.40 4.82 -25.14
N GLY A 70 4.77 5.99 -24.98
CA GLY A 70 3.32 6.16 -25.08
C GLY A 70 2.53 5.66 -23.87
N LEU A 71 3.19 5.39 -22.74
CA LEU A 71 2.61 5.10 -21.44
C LEU A 71 2.54 6.39 -20.59
N ALA A 72 1.88 6.35 -19.43
CA ALA A 72 1.83 7.48 -18.48
C ALA A 72 1.49 8.87 -19.08
N ARG A 73 0.74 8.92 -20.20
CA ARG A 73 0.47 10.17 -20.94
C ARG A 73 -0.32 11.22 -20.17
N GLY A 74 -1.00 10.83 -19.09
CA GLY A 74 -1.70 11.73 -18.18
C GLY A 74 -0.89 12.08 -16.93
N GLY A 75 0.34 11.56 -16.77
CA GLY A 75 1.20 11.84 -15.62
C GLY A 75 1.64 13.30 -15.61
N SER A 76 1.46 13.95 -14.47
CA SER A 76 1.84 15.35 -14.25
C SER A 76 2.14 15.61 -12.78
N LEU A 77 2.73 16.77 -12.46
CA LEU A 77 2.97 17.18 -11.07
C LEU A 77 1.67 17.32 -10.23
N ASP A 78 0.51 17.46 -10.89
CA ASP A 78 -0.79 17.55 -10.22
C ASP A 78 -1.25 16.20 -9.65
N ASN A 79 -0.80 15.09 -10.22
CA ASN A 79 -1.28 13.74 -9.88
C ASN A 79 -0.19 12.77 -9.42
N ALA A 80 1.08 13.11 -9.58
CA ALA A 80 2.22 12.33 -9.12
C ALA A 80 3.25 13.21 -8.42
N ILE A 81 3.95 12.64 -7.45
CA ILE A 81 5.19 13.20 -6.94
C ILE A 81 6.29 12.86 -7.93
N VAL A 82 6.92 13.86 -8.53
CA VAL A 82 8.01 13.65 -9.49
C VAL A 82 9.30 14.15 -8.85
N MET A 83 10.36 13.35 -8.97
CA MET A 83 11.66 13.66 -8.42
C MET A 83 12.72 13.66 -9.52
N ASP A 84 13.66 14.60 -9.45
CA ASP A 84 14.95 14.46 -10.13
C ASP A 84 15.93 13.70 -9.21
N ALA A 85 17.20 13.59 -9.61
CA ALA A 85 18.23 12.87 -8.85
C ALA A 85 18.41 13.32 -7.39
N PHE A 86 17.99 14.54 -7.02
CA PHE A 86 18.27 15.16 -5.74
C PHE A 86 17.08 15.89 -5.08
N HIS A 87 16.02 16.21 -5.83
CA HIS A 87 14.92 17.04 -5.36
C HIS A 87 13.54 16.52 -5.75
N ILE A 88 12.53 16.92 -4.97
CA ILE A 88 11.12 16.81 -5.34
C ILE A 88 10.77 18.03 -6.21
N LEU A 89 10.14 17.79 -7.35
CA LEU A 89 9.79 18.84 -8.32
C LEU A 89 8.43 19.49 -8.05
N ASN A 90 7.60 18.90 -7.19
CA ASN A 90 6.32 19.48 -6.80
C ASN A 90 6.54 20.68 -5.87
N ASP A 91 6.05 21.87 -6.25
CA ASP A 91 6.21 23.12 -5.48
C ASP A 91 5.68 23.01 -4.03
N ASP A 92 4.54 22.34 -3.84
CA ASP A 92 3.93 22.13 -2.52
C ASP A 92 4.62 21.03 -1.69
N GLY A 93 5.61 20.34 -2.26
CA GLY A 93 6.31 19.23 -1.62
C GLY A 93 5.41 18.03 -1.30
N LEU A 94 5.67 17.39 -0.16
CA LEU A 94 4.94 16.21 0.31
C LEU A 94 3.75 16.59 1.21
N ARG A 95 2.66 15.82 1.11
CA ARG A 95 1.51 15.86 2.02
C ARG A 95 1.82 15.23 3.37
N TYR A 96 2.71 14.25 3.37
CA TYR A 96 3.17 13.54 4.56
C TYR A 96 4.68 13.32 4.50
N ARG A 97 5.34 13.30 5.67
CA ARG A 97 6.79 13.02 5.74
C ARG A 97 7.13 11.59 5.25
N ASP A 98 6.16 10.70 5.33
CA ASP A 98 6.21 9.28 4.96
C ASP A 98 5.33 8.97 3.74
N GLU A 99 5.05 9.96 2.88
CA GLU A 99 4.09 9.83 1.76
C GLU A 99 4.44 8.68 0.81
N PHE A 100 5.73 8.43 0.54
CA PHE A 100 6.18 7.34 -0.34
C PHE A 100 5.81 5.95 0.19
N VAL A 101 6.13 5.66 1.46
CA VAL A 101 5.78 4.36 2.06
C VAL A 101 4.27 4.24 2.28
N LYS A 102 3.58 5.34 2.63
CA LYS A 102 2.11 5.35 2.71
C LYS A 102 1.43 5.09 1.38
N HIS A 103 1.98 5.56 0.26
CA HIS A 103 1.46 5.21 -1.04
C HIS A 103 1.64 3.71 -1.32
N LYS A 104 2.73 3.10 -0.88
CA LYS A 104 2.89 1.64 -0.99
C LYS A 104 1.93 0.87 -0.08
N ILE A 105 1.55 1.44 1.07
CA ILE A 105 0.45 0.89 1.88
C ILE A 105 -0.88 1.00 1.11
N LEU A 106 -1.14 2.14 0.45
CA LEU A 106 -2.33 2.34 -0.38
C LEU A 106 -2.40 1.32 -1.53
N ASP A 107 -1.29 1.14 -2.26
CA ASP A 107 -1.14 0.13 -3.32
C ASP A 107 -1.44 -1.27 -2.77
N ALA A 108 -0.83 -1.64 -1.65
CA ALA A 108 -1.02 -2.94 -1.03
C ALA A 108 -2.48 -3.16 -0.61
N VAL A 109 -3.15 -2.19 0.02
CA VAL A 109 -4.57 -2.29 0.38
C VAL A 109 -5.42 -2.56 -0.87
N GLY A 110 -5.14 -1.86 -1.98
CA GLY A 110 -5.80 -2.10 -3.27
C GLY A 110 -5.56 -3.50 -3.82
N ASP A 111 -4.30 -3.94 -3.85
CA ASP A 111 -3.92 -5.28 -4.33
C ASP A 111 -4.59 -6.38 -3.48
N LEU A 112 -4.55 -6.26 -2.16
CA LEU A 112 -5.14 -7.22 -1.22
C LEU A 112 -6.66 -7.38 -1.43
N TYR A 113 -7.33 -6.30 -1.82
CA TYR A 113 -8.77 -6.33 -2.11
C TYR A 113 -9.14 -7.15 -3.35
N LEU A 114 -8.16 -7.58 -4.16
CA LEU A 114 -8.38 -8.54 -5.24
C LEU A 114 -8.83 -9.93 -4.74
N LEU A 115 -8.71 -10.21 -3.43
CA LEU A 115 -9.36 -11.37 -2.81
C LEU A 115 -10.90 -11.30 -2.86
N GLY A 116 -11.48 -10.13 -3.13
CA GLY A 116 -12.93 -9.91 -3.16
C GLY A 116 -13.57 -9.76 -1.77
N HIS A 117 -12.78 -9.91 -0.71
CA HIS A 117 -13.22 -9.81 0.68
C HIS A 117 -12.20 -9.01 1.50
N LEU A 118 -12.66 -8.51 2.63
CA LEU A 118 -11.81 -7.80 3.58
C LEU A 118 -10.99 -8.80 4.37
N LEU A 119 -9.73 -8.46 4.62
CA LEU A 119 -8.81 -9.32 5.34
C LEU A 119 -8.93 -9.07 6.85
N VAL A 120 -9.09 -10.15 7.61
CA VAL A 120 -8.77 -10.19 9.04
C VAL A 120 -7.40 -10.86 9.15
N GLY A 121 -6.38 -10.07 9.48
CA GLY A 121 -5.00 -10.49 9.44
C GLY A 121 -4.03 -9.31 9.31
N ALA A 122 -2.74 -9.64 9.44
CA ALA A 122 -1.66 -8.69 9.24
C ALA A 122 -0.93 -9.00 7.93
N PHE A 123 -0.79 -7.99 7.09
CA PHE A 123 0.09 -8.02 5.92
C PHE A 123 1.39 -7.29 6.26
N SER A 124 2.53 -7.94 5.99
CA SER A 124 3.84 -7.31 6.14
C SER A 124 4.65 -7.51 4.88
N ALA A 125 5.38 -6.49 4.43
CA ALA A 125 6.25 -6.63 3.28
C ALA A 125 7.47 -5.71 3.30
N HIS A 126 8.52 -6.15 2.61
CA HIS A 126 9.74 -5.40 2.39
C HIS A 126 10.02 -5.37 0.90
N LYS A 127 10.12 -4.16 0.34
CA LYS A 127 10.39 -3.93 -1.10
C LYS A 127 9.42 -4.67 -2.01
N SER A 128 8.18 -4.91 -1.56
CA SER A 128 7.17 -5.57 -2.38
C SER A 128 6.56 -4.59 -3.39
N GLY A 129 5.95 -5.16 -4.42
CA GLY A 129 5.16 -4.44 -5.42
C GLY A 129 4.03 -5.34 -5.91
N HIS A 130 3.23 -4.86 -6.87
CA HIS A 130 1.99 -5.53 -7.31
C HIS A 130 2.16 -7.01 -7.66
N SER A 131 3.24 -7.37 -8.38
CA SER A 131 3.52 -8.77 -8.75
C SER A 131 3.70 -9.67 -7.52
N MET A 132 4.47 -9.22 -6.53
CA MET A 132 4.70 -9.97 -5.30
C MET A 132 3.42 -10.03 -4.45
N ASN A 133 2.71 -8.91 -4.32
CA ASN A 133 1.44 -8.88 -3.58
C ASN A 133 0.46 -9.89 -4.19
N ASN A 134 0.26 -9.87 -5.52
CA ASN A 134 -0.59 -10.84 -6.21
C ASN A 134 -0.11 -12.29 -6.06
N GLY A 135 1.21 -12.52 -6.13
CA GLY A 135 1.79 -13.85 -5.89
C GLY A 135 1.49 -14.39 -4.50
N LEU A 136 1.50 -13.54 -3.48
CA LEU A 136 1.13 -13.92 -2.12
C LEU A 136 -0.36 -14.26 -2.03
N LEU A 137 -1.24 -13.48 -2.69
CA LEU A 137 -2.67 -13.77 -2.73
C LEU A 137 -2.99 -15.11 -3.37
N ARG A 138 -2.38 -15.41 -4.52
CA ARG A 138 -2.55 -16.72 -5.18
C ARG A 138 -2.13 -17.86 -4.25
N ARG A 139 -0.97 -17.72 -3.58
CA ARG A 139 -0.50 -18.72 -2.63
C ARG A 139 -1.45 -18.89 -1.44
N LEU A 140 -2.06 -17.82 -0.95
CA LEU A 140 -3.08 -17.87 0.10
C LEU A 140 -4.27 -18.71 -0.35
N LEU A 141 -4.82 -18.42 -1.53
CA LEU A 141 -5.96 -19.14 -2.10
C LEU A 141 -5.66 -20.60 -2.42
N GLU A 142 -4.40 -20.95 -2.73
CA GLU A 142 -3.96 -22.34 -2.94
C GLU A 142 -3.71 -23.12 -1.64
N THR A 143 -3.73 -22.44 -0.48
CA THR A 143 -3.46 -23.05 0.82
C THR A 143 -4.70 -22.97 1.71
N ASP A 144 -5.68 -23.84 1.47
CA ASP A 144 -6.98 -23.86 2.18
C ASP A 144 -6.85 -23.86 3.72
N SER A 145 -5.79 -24.46 4.27
CA SER A 145 -5.57 -24.49 5.73
C SER A 145 -5.06 -23.18 6.32
N ALA A 146 -4.78 -22.16 5.50
CA ALA A 146 -4.17 -20.90 5.92
C ALA A 146 -5.19 -19.75 6.07
N TRP A 147 -6.45 -19.98 5.72
CA TRP A 147 -7.51 -18.98 5.78
C TRP A 147 -8.87 -19.65 5.95
N GLU A 148 -9.86 -18.87 6.40
CA GLU A 148 -11.25 -19.29 6.44
C GLU A 148 -12.16 -18.08 6.17
N TYR A 149 -13.39 -18.35 5.75
CA TYR A 149 -14.43 -17.33 5.72
C TYR A 149 -15.05 -17.18 7.10
N VAL A 150 -15.15 -15.93 7.56
CA VAL A 150 -15.83 -15.56 8.80
C VAL A 150 -16.93 -14.54 8.52
N SER A 151 -17.99 -14.60 9.32
CA SER A 151 -19.10 -13.64 9.31
C SER A 151 -19.43 -13.23 10.73
N PHE A 152 -19.83 -11.97 10.90
CA PHE A 152 -20.21 -11.42 12.21
C PHE A 152 -21.65 -10.92 12.13
N ASP A 153 -22.53 -11.47 12.96
CA ASP A 153 -23.94 -11.04 13.04
C ASP A 153 -24.08 -9.67 13.71
N ASP A 154 -23.14 -9.35 14.60
CA ASP A 154 -23.03 -8.06 15.28
C ASP A 154 -21.78 -7.32 14.82
N VAL A 155 -21.95 -6.09 14.35
CA VAL A 155 -20.86 -5.23 13.86
C VAL A 155 -19.86 -4.92 14.98
N ASP A 156 -20.33 -4.81 16.23
CA ASP A 156 -19.45 -4.53 17.36
C ASP A 156 -18.55 -5.72 17.74
N SER A 157 -18.89 -6.92 17.27
CA SER A 157 -18.08 -8.13 17.46
C SER A 157 -17.00 -8.33 16.38
N ALA A 158 -17.04 -7.56 15.29
CA ALA A 158 -16.06 -7.66 14.22
C ALA A 158 -14.74 -6.97 14.63
N PRO A 159 -13.58 -7.61 14.39
CA PRO A 159 -12.28 -7.05 14.78
C PRO A 159 -11.87 -5.85 13.91
N VAL A 160 -12.47 -5.70 12.74
CA VAL A 160 -12.28 -4.55 11.85
C VAL A 160 -13.54 -3.72 11.84
N ARG A 161 -13.44 -2.47 12.30
CA ARG A 161 -14.55 -1.52 12.31
C ARG A 161 -14.57 -0.73 11.01
N TYR A 162 -15.64 -0.90 10.24
CA TYR A 162 -15.88 -0.05 9.09
C TYR A 162 -16.46 1.28 9.56
N LEU A 163 -16.00 2.38 8.96
CA LEU A 163 -16.78 3.61 8.98
C LEU A 163 -18.14 3.26 8.37
N GLN A 164 -19.20 3.34 9.17
CA GLN A 164 -20.55 3.26 8.62
C GLN A 164 -20.64 4.32 7.51
N PRO A 165 -21.19 3.97 6.33
CA PRO A 165 -21.40 4.97 5.31
C PRO A 165 -22.21 6.10 5.94
N LEU A 166 -21.77 7.34 5.76
CA LEU A 166 -22.62 8.50 6.01
C LEU A 166 -23.84 8.28 5.12
N VAL A 167 -24.95 7.83 5.72
CA VAL A 167 -26.23 7.78 5.03
C VAL A 167 -26.53 9.23 4.71
N ALA A 168 -26.35 9.61 3.45
CA ALA A 168 -26.76 10.92 2.97
C ALA A 168 -28.28 10.99 3.15
N HIS A 169 -28.71 11.81 4.11
CA HIS A 169 -30.11 12.21 4.27
C HIS A 169 -30.46 13.30 3.26
#